data_AF-A0A383CNP9-F1
#
_entry.id   AF-A0A383CNP9-F1
#
_cell.length_a   1.000
_cell.length_b   1.000
_cell.length_c   1.000
_cell.angle_alpha   90.00
_cell.angle_beta   90.00
_cell.angle_gamma   90.00
#
_symmetry.space_group_name_H-M   'P 1'
#
loop_
_entity.id
_entity.type
_entity.pdbx_description
1 polymer ?
#
loop_
_entity_poly.entity_id
_entity_poly.type
_entity_poly.pdbx_seq_one_letter_code
_entity_poly.pdbx_strand_id
1 'polypeptide(L)'
;MIVITLGILLLIIISLGLIESHFHRLALAQLPIRIHVNGSRGKSSVTRLIAAGLRAGGLKTLAKTTGTAPRIIDENGKDRIIHRLRSASIGEQVRLLRNFAKKKPDAVVIECMAVNPQYQWV
;
A
#
# COMPACT_ATOMS: atom_id res chain seq x y z
N MET A 1 35.11 22.96 -4.32
CA MET A 1 33.94 22.81 -5.22
C MET A 1 33.22 21.49 -5.01
N ILE A 2 33.89 20.33 -5.11
CA ILE A 2 33.25 18.99 -4.98
C ILE A 2 32.47 18.81 -3.67
N VAL A 3 33.06 19.16 -2.51
CA VAL A 3 32.39 19.01 -1.20
C VAL A 3 31.10 19.84 -1.11
N ILE A 4 31.11 21.06 -1.65
CA ILE A 4 29.94 21.94 -1.69
C ILE A 4 28.86 21.34 -2.59
N THR A 5 29.23 20.86 -3.78
CA THR A 5 28.30 20.20 -4.71
C THR A 5 27.65 18.96 -4.08
N LEU A 6 28.44 18.11 -3.41
CA LEU A 6 27.91 16.93 -2.71
C LEU A 6 27.01 17.32 -1.54
N GLY A 7 27.36 18.36 -0.79
CA GLY A 7 26.53 18.90 0.30
C GLY A 7 25.17 19.39 -0.20
N ILE A 8 25.14 20.13 -1.30
CA ILE A 8 23.89 20.58 -1.94
C ILE A 8 23.06 19.38 -2.42
N LEU A 9 23.68 18.42 -3.12
CA LEU A 9 22.98 17.23 -3.59
C LEU A 9 22.36 16.43 -2.43
N LEU A 10 23.10 16.26 -1.34
CA LEU A 10 22.61 15.57 -0.14
C LEU A 10 21.42 16.31 0.48
N LEU A 11 21.50 17.64 0.60
CA LEU A 11 20.41 18.46 1.11
C LEU A 11 19.15 18.32 0.24
N ILE A 12 19.29 18.30 -1.09
CA ILE A 12 18.16 18.09 -2.01
C ILE A 12 17.52 16.73 -1.77
N ILE A 13 18.31 15.66 -1.70
CA ILE A 13 17.80 14.30 -1.49
C ILE A 13 17.07 14.17 -0.15
N ILE A 14 17.65 14.72 0.94
CA ILE A 14 17.02 14.72 2.26
C ILE A 14 15.70 15.49 2.22
N SER A 15 15.70 16.67 1.61
CA SER A 15 14.50 17.52 1.50
C SER A 15 13.37 16.80 0.74
N LEU A 16 13.68 16.18 -0.40
CA LEU A 16 12.73 15.38 -1.17
C LEU A 16 12.18 14.20 -0.36
N GLY A 17 13.05 13.49 0.37
CA GLY A 17 12.63 12.38 1.24
C GLY A 17 11.71 12.83 2.38
N LEU A 18 12.00 13.97 3.01
CA LEU A 18 11.17 14.54 4.06
C LEU A 18 9.79 14.95 3.53
N ILE A 19 9.74 15.59 2.35
CA ILE A 19 8.50 15.98 1.68
C ILE A 19 7.66 14.74 1.34
N GLU A 20 8.26 13.72 0.72
CA GLU A 20 7.55 12.49 0.37
C GLU A 20 6.98 11.79 1.62
N SER A 21 7.79 11.71 2.68
CA SER A 21 7.43 11.09 3.95
C SER A 21 6.28 11.84 4.64
N HIS A 22 6.29 13.18 4.59
CA HIS A 22 5.21 14.01 5.10
C HIS A 22 3.89 13.73 4.38
N PHE A 23 3.86 13.79 3.04
CA PHE A 23 2.64 13.49 2.28
C PHE A 23 2.17 12.04 2.44
N HIS A 24 3.10 11.10 2.62
CA HIS A 24 2.72 9.71 2.90
C HIS A 24 2.03 9.58 4.26
N ARG A 25 2.55 10.22 5.31
CA ARG A 25 1.91 10.25 6.63
C ARG A 25 0.52 10.85 6.60
N LEU A 26 0.32 11.95 5.86
CA LEU A 26 -1.00 12.55 5.67
C LEU A 26 -2.00 11.61 4.99
N ALA A 27 -1.54 10.82 4.00
CA ALA A 27 -2.38 9.82 3.38
C ALA A 27 -2.73 8.67 4.34
N LEU A 28 -1.76 8.21 5.14
CA LEU A 28 -2.00 7.18 6.15
C LEU A 28 -2.97 7.64 7.24
N ALA A 29 -2.87 8.89 7.68
CA ALA A 29 -3.78 9.46 8.68
C ALA A 29 -5.26 9.41 8.26
N GLN A 30 -5.55 9.38 6.95
CA GLN A 30 -6.91 9.23 6.39
C GLN A 30 -7.39 7.77 6.32
N LEU A 31 -6.57 6.80 6.74
CA LEU A 31 -6.87 5.37 6.71
C LEU A 31 -6.89 4.85 8.16
N PRO A 32 -8.02 4.95 8.87
CA PRO A 32 -8.06 4.71 10.31
C PRO A 32 -7.87 3.23 10.65
N ILE A 33 -8.54 2.32 9.94
CA ILE A 33 -8.37 0.88 10.11
C ILE A 33 -7.49 0.35 8.97
N ARG A 34 -6.32 -0.19 9.32
CA ARG A 34 -5.36 -0.76 8.36
C ARG A 34 -5.03 -2.18 8.77
N ILE A 35 -5.49 -3.15 7.99
CA ILE A 35 -5.27 -4.57 8.23
C ILE A 35 -4.24 -5.09 7.23
N HIS A 36 -3.14 -5.62 7.76
CA HIS A 36 -2.09 -6.24 6.96
C HIS A 36 -2.16 -7.76 7.07
N VAL A 37 -2.39 -8.45 5.96
CA VAL A 37 -2.52 -9.90 5.91
C VAL A 37 -1.20 -10.51 5.45
N ASN A 38 -0.47 -11.13 6.37
CA ASN A 38 0.79 -11.81 6.10
C ASN A 38 0.65 -13.34 6.23
N GLY A 39 1.65 -14.09 5.77
CA GLY A 39 1.68 -15.56 5.80
C GLY A 39 2.25 -16.19 4.53
N SER A 40 2.52 -17.49 4.55
CA SER A 40 3.04 -18.22 3.38
C SER A 40 1.94 -18.53 2.36
N ARG A 41 0.79 -19.04 2.82
CA ARG A 41 -0.34 -19.48 1.97
C ARG A 41 -1.66 -18.80 2.39
N GLY A 42 -2.66 -18.83 1.51
CA GLY A 42 -4.04 -18.42 1.82
C GLY A 42 -4.28 -16.90 1.95
N LYS A 43 -3.24 -16.07 1.95
CA LYS A 43 -3.35 -14.61 2.14
C LYS A 43 -4.40 -13.95 1.24
N SER A 44 -4.35 -14.18 -0.08
CA SER A 44 -5.32 -13.55 -1.00
C SER A 44 -6.77 -13.92 -0.71
N SER A 45 -7.03 -15.14 -0.23
CA SER A 45 -8.37 -15.58 0.17
C SER A 45 -8.79 -14.93 1.48
N VAL A 46 -7.90 -14.92 2.48
CA VAL A 46 -8.13 -14.27 3.77
C VAL A 46 -8.36 -12.76 3.60
N THR A 47 -7.58 -12.08 2.77
CA THR A 47 -7.76 -10.66 2.45
C THR A 47 -9.14 -10.39 1.86
N ARG A 48 -9.63 -11.26 0.95
CA ARG A 48 -11.00 -11.13 0.38
C ARG A 48 -12.07 -11.34 1.44
N LEU A 49 -11.92 -12.35 2.28
CA LEU A 49 -12.88 -12.68 3.34
C LEU A 49 -12.97 -11.56 4.38
N ILE A 50 -11.84 -11.06 4.88
CA ILE A 50 -11.81 -9.92 5.81
C ILE A 50 -12.48 -8.71 5.17
N ALA A 51 -12.11 -8.37 3.93
CA ALA A 51 -12.68 -7.22 3.25
C ALA A 51 -14.19 -7.35 2.99
N ALA A 52 -14.67 -8.57 2.69
CA ALA A 52 -16.08 -8.86 2.51
C ALA A 52 -16.85 -8.77 3.83
N GLY A 53 -16.31 -9.33 4.91
CA GLY A 53 -16.91 -9.25 6.25
C GLY A 53 -17.05 -7.81 6.75
N LEU A 54 -16.00 -6.99 6.57
CA LEU A 54 -16.06 -5.57 6.94
C LEU A 54 -17.12 -4.79 6.14
N ARG A 55 -17.23 -5.05 4.83
CA ARG A 55 -18.30 -4.46 4.00
C ARG A 55 -19.69 -4.91 4.43
N ALA A 56 -19.86 -6.21 4.70
CA ALA A 56 -21.12 -6.75 5.19
C ALA A 56 -21.51 -6.14 6.56
N GLY A 57 -20.51 -5.77 7.37
CA GLY A 57 -20.68 -4.99 8.61
C GLY A 57 -20.88 -3.49 8.41
N GLY A 58 -21.07 -3.00 7.18
CA GLY A 58 -21.37 -1.60 6.89
C GLY A 58 -20.15 -0.67 6.73
N LEU A 59 -18.92 -1.19 6.79
CA LEU A 59 -17.71 -0.38 6.66
C LEU A 59 -17.30 -0.21 5.20
N LYS A 60 -17.01 1.02 4.78
CA LYS A 60 -16.42 1.33 3.48
C LYS A 60 -15.00 0.78 3.40
N THR A 61 -14.87 -0.39 2.79
CA THR A 61 -13.63 -1.16 2.81
C THR A 61 -13.04 -1.36 1.42
N LEU A 62 -11.77 -1.02 1.27
CA LEU A 62 -10.96 -1.30 0.07
C LEU A 62 -9.93 -2.37 0.37
N ALA A 63 -9.60 -3.21 -0.61
CA ALA A 63 -8.59 -4.22 -0.42
C ALA A 63 -7.67 -4.42 -1.63
N LYS A 64 -6.49 -4.98 -1.36
CA LYS A 64 -5.47 -5.29 -2.36
C LYS A 64 -4.93 -6.69 -2.13
N THR A 65 -4.99 -7.52 -3.17
CA THR A 65 -4.34 -8.83 -3.21
C THR A 65 -3.12 -8.80 -4.13
N THR A 66 -2.10 -9.61 -3.84
CA THR A 66 -0.79 -9.59 -4.50
C THR A 66 -0.40 -10.94 -5.12
N GLY A 67 -1.32 -11.90 -5.17
CA GLY A 67 -1.14 -13.21 -5.83
C GLY A 67 -0.83 -13.12 -7.34
N THR A 68 -1.06 -14.20 -8.10
CA THR A 68 -0.62 -14.37 -9.51
C THR A 68 -0.86 -13.13 -10.39
N ALA A 69 -2.03 -12.52 -10.26
CA ALA A 69 -2.29 -11.18 -10.79
C ALA A 69 -2.66 -10.26 -9.62
N PRO A 70 -2.00 -9.10 -9.46
CA PRO A 70 -2.36 -8.11 -8.45
C PRO A 70 -3.77 -7.59 -8.71
N ARG A 71 -4.62 -7.54 -7.67
CA ARG A 71 -5.98 -7.02 -7.81
C ARG A 71 -6.38 -6.01 -6.74
N ILE A 72 -7.28 -5.11 -7.09
CA ILE A 72 -7.97 -4.19 -6.16
C ILE A 72 -9.40 -4.66 -6.04
N ILE A 73 -9.87 -4.78 -4.80
CA ILE A 73 -11.27 -4.99 -4.48
C ILE A 73 -11.83 -3.64 -4.03
N ASP A 74 -12.79 -3.12 -4.76
CA ASP A 74 -13.39 -1.82 -4.44
C ASP A 74 -14.42 -1.90 -3.30
N GLU A 75 -15.00 -0.75 -2.97
CA GLU A 75 -16.00 -0.59 -1.90
C GLU A 75 -17.29 -1.39 -2.17
N ASN A 76 -17.56 -1.73 -3.43
CA ASN A 76 -18.69 -2.56 -3.84
C ASN A 76 -18.30 -4.05 -3.92
N GLY A 77 -17.06 -4.40 -3.55
CA GLY A 77 -16.56 -5.77 -3.63
C GLY A 77 -16.14 -6.21 -5.04
N LYS A 78 -16.11 -5.32 -6.03
CA LYS A 78 -15.70 -5.68 -7.39
C LYS A 78 -14.19 -5.89 -7.45
N ASP A 79 -13.79 -7.09 -7.87
CA ASP A 79 -12.39 -7.50 -7.98
C ASP A 79 -11.82 -7.10 -9.36
N ARG A 80 -10.97 -6.08 -9.40
CA ARG A 80 -10.37 -5.51 -10.63
C ARG A 80 -8.89 -5.84 -10.71
N ILE A 81 -8.48 -6.41 -11.84
CA ILE A 81 -7.07 -6.69 -12.13
C ILE A 81 -6.32 -5.38 -12.31
N ILE A 82 -5.10 -5.31 -11.76
CA ILE A 82 -4.15 -4.24 -12.04
C ILE A 82 -3.16 -4.75 -13.07
N HIS A 83 -3.05 -4.05 -14.20
CA HIS A 83 -1.99 -4.31 -15.15
C HIS A 83 -0.68 -3.70 -14.64
N ARG A 84 0.32 -4.55 -14.40
CA ARG A 84 1.67 -4.12 -14.04
C ARG A 84 2.49 -3.90 -15.32
N LEU A 85 2.99 -2.68 -15.49
CA LEU A 85 3.96 -2.33 -16.54
C LEU A 85 5.41 -2.61 -16.12
N ARG A 86 5.65 -2.85 -14.83
CA ARG A 86 6.97 -3.07 -14.22
C ARG A 86 6.87 -4.14 -13.14
N SER A 87 8.02 -4.64 -12.69
CA SER A 87 8.11 -5.56 -11.56
C SER A 87 7.44 -5.01 -10.29
N ALA A 88 7.01 -5.91 -9.42
CA ALA A 88 6.41 -5.55 -8.13
C ALA A 88 7.39 -4.68 -7.32
N SER A 89 6.89 -3.61 -6.69
CA SER A 89 7.69 -2.72 -5.86
C SER A 89 6.90 -2.19 -4.68
N ILE A 90 7.56 -1.90 -3.56
CA ILE A 90 6.92 -1.25 -2.40
C ILE A 90 6.29 0.10 -2.80
N GLY A 91 6.89 0.81 -3.77
CA GLY A 91 6.33 2.05 -4.31
C GLY A 91 4.92 1.91 -4.90
N GLU A 92 4.55 0.73 -5.42
CA GLU A 92 3.18 0.43 -5.85
C GLU A 92 2.20 0.57 -4.67
N GLN A 93 2.55 0.02 -3.51
CA GLN A 93 1.73 0.06 -2.30
C GLN A 93 1.61 1.48 -1.74
N VAL A 94 2.70 2.25 -1.72
CA VAL A 94 2.68 3.66 -1.30
C VAL A 94 1.71 4.46 -2.15
N ARG A 95 1.79 4.31 -3.48
CA ARG A 95 0.90 5.00 -4.43
C ARG A 95 -0.56 4.53 -4.30
N LEU A 96 -0.76 3.23 -4.11
CA LEU A 96 -2.09 2.65 -3.87
C LEU A 96 -2.74 3.23 -2.61
N LEU A 97 -2.03 3.25 -1.48
CA LEU A 97 -2.55 3.79 -0.22
C LEU A 97 -2.90 5.27 -0.34
N ARG A 98 -2.09 6.06 -1.06
CA ARG A 98 -2.44 7.46 -1.40
C ARG A 98 -3.74 7.55 -2.20
N ASN A 99 -3.97 6.64 -3.14
CA ASN A 99 -5.23 6.60 -3.91
C ASN A 99 -6.42 6.12 -3.08
N PHE A 100 -6.21 5.17 -2.16
CA PHE A 100 -7.24 4.72 -1.23
C PHE A 100 -7.64 5.84 -0.27
N ALA A 101 -6.68 6.59 0.27
CA ALA A 101 -6.94 7.73 1.15
C ALA A 101 -7.91 8.75 0.52
N LYS A 102 -7.78 9.04 -0.77
CA LYS A 102 -8.70 9.95 -1.51
C LYS A 102 -10.16 9.47 -1.50
N LYS A 103 -10.39 8.16 -1.36
CA LYS A 103 -11.73 7.58 -1.26
C LYS A 103 -12.31 7.65 0.15
N LYS A 104 -11.52 8.06 1.16
CA LYS A 104 -11.90 8.12 2.58
C LYS A 104 -12.56 6.80 3.07
N PRO A 105 -11.91 5.64 2.92
CA PRO A 105 -12.44 4.38 3.42
C PRO A 105 -12.35 4.32 4.94
N ASP A 106 -13.25 3.57 5.56
CA ASP A 106 -13.19 3.25 6.99
C ASP A 106 -12.08 2.21 7.25
N ALA A 107 -11.90 1.27 6.32
CA ALA A 107 -10.90 0.21 6.43
C ALA A 107 -10.17 -0.08 5.13
N VAL A 108 -8.90 -0.44 5.24
CA VAL A 108 -8.10 -1.00 4.14
C VAL A 108 -7.51 -2.35 4.54
N VAL A 109 -7.63 -3.34 3.65
CA VAL A 109 -7.07 -4.68 3.85
C VAL A 109 -6.02 -4.95 2.78
N ILE A 110 -4.76 -5.06 3.19
CA ILE A 110 -3.63 -5.20 2.27
C ILE A 110 -2.96 -6.55 2.49
N GLU A 111 -2.92 -7.35 1.43
CA GLU A 111 -2.07 -8.54 1.39
C GLU A 111 -0.59 -8.15 1.38
N CYS A 112 0.19 -8.82 2.23
CA CYS A 112 1.64 -8.66 2.28
C CYS A 112 2.27 -9.00 0.92
N MET A 113 3.16 -8.12 0.45
CA MET A 113 3.93 -8.33 -0.77
C MET A 113 5.35 -8.68 -0.39
N ALA A 114 5.73 -9.96 -0.52
CA ALA A 114 7.10 -10.42 -0.31
C ALA A 114 7.98 -10.07 -1.52
N VAL A 115 8.20 -8.77 -1.76
CA VAL A 115 8.99 -8.27 -2.91
C VAL A 115 10.46 -8.66 -2.78
N ASN A 116 10.98 -8.61 -1.55
CA ASN A 116 12.30 -9.08 -1.18
C ASN A 116 12.15 -9.85 0.13
N PRO A 117 12.68 -11.08 0.24
CA PRO A 117 12.67 -11.85 1.49
C PRO A 117 13.20 -11.08 2.70
N GLN A 118 14.19 -10.20 2.50
CA GLN A 118 14.78 -9.38 3.56
C GLN A 118 13.76 -8.45 4.23
N TYR A 119 12.68 -8.05 3.54
CA TYR A 119 11.63 -7.20 4.12
C TYR A 119 10.70 -7.96 5.09
N GLN A 120 10.78 -9.29 5.13
CA GLN A 120 10.03 -10.13 6.07
C GLN A 120 10.91 -10.67 7.19
N TRP A 121 12.22 -10.35 7.20
CA TRP A 121 13.13 -10.76 8.24
C TRP A 121 12.87 -9.94 9.51
N VAL A 122 12.74 -10.63 10.64
CA VAL A 122 12.45 -10.08 11.98
C VAL A 122 13.62 -10.43 12.88
#